data_AF-A0A7W1NUC9-F1
#
_entry.id   AF-A0A7W1NUC9-F1
#
_cell.length_a   1.000
_cell.length_b   1.000
_cell.length_c   1.000
_cell.angle_alpha   90.00
_cell.angle_beta   90.00
_cell.angle_gamma   90.00
#
_symmetry.space_group_name_H-M   'P 1'
#
loop_
_entity.id
_entity.type
_entity.pdbx_description
1 polymer ?
#
loop_
_entity_poly.entity_id
_entity_poly.type
_entity_poly.pdbx_seq_one_letter_code
_entity_poly.pdbx_strand_id
1 'polypeptide(L)'
;MIDVRGWVLDRLWYVRPMTALTVKALPNDCVRALGAATKPNLDRLHLRNLFMDGRRYYVESLKDGFQMTSDTSLPWRRRSRGTIAAVLRGQFSASGNDSTVIRMQSRMRLLYLLDIFPLPIFMTALLMASPWPKLLIIFLTVGLFFLSWAGHRLTASLQAADMIYFVEKVLEEVITTDTPLLAAKSENVVTPEQEFPEQWRKFYEEHKRES
;
A
#
# COMPACT_ATOMS: atom_id res chain seq x y z
N MET A 1 -20.45 -25.97 -2.22
CA MET A 1 -19.37 -26.97 -2.09
C MET A 1 -18.08 -26.17 -1.96
N ILE A 2 -17.49 -26.11 -0.76
CA ILE A 2 -16.30 -25.28 -0.50
C ILE A 2 -15.12 -25.95 -1.20
N ASP A 3 -14.55 -25.29 -2.21
CA ASP A 3 -13.31 -25.75 -2.83
C ASP A 3 -12.18 -25.59 -1.81
N VAL A 4 -11.84 -26.70 -1.15
CA VAL A 4 -10.79 -26.77 -0.13
C VAL A 4 -9.48 -26.24 -0.69
N ARG A 5 -9.20 -26.47 -1.97
CA ARG A 5 -7.99 -25.98 -2.62
C ARG A 5 -7.99 -24.46 -2.73
N GLY A 6 -9.12 -23.87 -3.15
CA GLY A 6 -9.29 -22.42 -3.18
C GLY A 6 -9.12 -21.79 -1.81
N TRP A 7 -9.75 -22.37 -0.79
CA TRP A 7 -9.64 -21.90 0.60
C TRP A 7 -8.20 -21.96 1.13
N VAL A 8 -7.48 -23.07 0.87
CA VAL A 8 -6.08 -23.23 1.28
C VAL A 8 -5.18 -22.23 0.57
N LEU A 9 -5.37 -22.01 -0.74
CA LEU A 9 -4.60 -21.03 -1.49
C LEU A 9 -4.88 -19.59 -1.01
N ASP A 10 -6.14 -19.26 -0.75
CA ASP A 10 -6.53 -17.97 -0.18
C ASP A 10 -5.91 -17.74 1.20
N ARG A 11 -5.82 -18.80 2.01
CA ARG A 11 -5.30 -18.70 3.37
C ARG A 11 -3.78 -18.78 3.46
N LEU A 12 -3.10 -19.43 2.52
CA LEU A 12 -1.64 -19.58 2.54
C LEU A 12 -0.93 -18.56 1.65
N TRP A 13 -1.46 -18.32 0.45
CA TRP A 13 -0.76 -17.59 -0.60
C TRP A 13 -1.21 -16.15 -0.75
N TYR A 14 -2.51 -15.92 -0.68
CA TYR A 14 -3.08 -14.58 -0.70
C TYR A 14 -3.06 -13.96 0.69
N VAL A 15 -2.74 -12.67 0.74
CA VAL A 15 -2.49 -11.99 2.02
C VAL A 15 -3.58 -10.97 2.33
N ARG A 16 -4.14 -10.33 1.31
CA ARG A 16 -5.30 -9.42 1.42
C ARG A 16 -6.42 -9.85 0.46
N PRO A 17 -7.68 -9.55 0.80
CA PRO A 17 -8.78 -9.68 -0.15
C PRO A 17 -8.56 -8.76 -1.35
N MET A 18 -9.24 -9.08 -2.44
CA MET A 18 -9.21 -8.28 -3.65
C MET A 18 -9.86 -6.91 -3.40
N THR A 19 -9.12 -5.83 -3.68
CA THR A 19 -9.62 -4.46 -3.55
C THR A 19 -9.85 -3.88 -4.94
N ALA A 20 -11.00 -3.24 -5.16
CA ALA A 20 -11.29 -2.56 -6.41
C ALA A 20 -11.30 -1.04 -6.19
N LEU A 21 -10.59 -0.30 -7.03
CA LEU A 21 -10.55 1.16 -7.02
C LEU A 21 -11.02 1.66 -8.39
N THR A 22 -11.96 2.60 -8.42
CA THR A 22 -12.42 3.22 -9.68
C THR A 22 -11.78 4.59 -9.82
N VAL A 23 -11.10 4.82 -10.94
CA VAL A 23 -10.34 6.05 -11.20
C VAL A 23 -10.83 6.65 -12.51
N LYS A 24 -11.08 7.96 -12.53
CA LYS A 24 -11.40 8.72 -13.75
C LYS A 24 -10.13 9.06 -14.53
N ALA A 25 -9.40 8.04 -14.96
CA ALA A 25 -8.18 8.21 -15.74
C ALA A 25 -7.97 6.99 -16.64
N LEU A 26 -7.27 7.20 -17.76
CA LEU A 26 -6.88 6.10 -18.63
C LEU A 26 -5.84 5.20 -17.94
N PRO A 27 -5.78 3.90 -18.28
CA PRO A 27 -4.81 2.97 -17.70
C PRO A 27 -3.36 3.45 -17.81
N ASN A 28 -2.99 4.05 -18.95
CA ASN A 28 -1.64 4.56 -19.18
C ASN A 28 -1.29 5.74 -18.26
N ASP A 29 -2.25 6.62 -18.00
CA ASP A 29 -2.07 7.75 -17.09
C ASP A 29 -1.92 7.26 -15.65
N CYS A 30 -2.69 6.25 -15.25
CA CYS A 30 -2.55 5.60 -13.94
C CYS A 30 -1.15 5.02 -13.74
N VAL A 31 -0.64 4.23 -14.70
CA VAL A 31 0.71 3.63 -14.61
C VAL A 31 1.79 4.70 -14.59
N ARG A 32 1.66 5.75 -15.42
CA ARG A 32 2.61 6.87 -15.45
C ARG A 32 2.63 7.62 -14.12
N ALA A 33 1.44 7.89 -13.53
CA ALA A 33 1.32 8.54 -12.23
C ALA A 33 1.96 7.69 -11.12
N LEU A 34 1.67 6.38 -11.10
CA LEU A 34 2.28 5.43 -10.15
C LEU A 34 3.81 5.39 -10.30
N GLY A 35 4.31 5.34 -11.54
CA GLY A 35 5.74 5.36 -11.84
C GLY A 35 6.43 6.66 -11.42
N ALA A 36 5.78 7.82 -11.64
CA ALA A 36 6.31 9.11 -11.20
C ALA A 36 6.36 9.23 -9.68
N ALA A 37 5.36 8.67 -8.99
CA ALA A 37 5.25 8.69 -7.54
C ALA A 37 6.12 7.66 -6.83
N THR A 38 6.90 6.80 -7.51
CA THR A 38 7.78 5.84 -6.81
C THR A 38 9.01 6.49 -6.18
N LYS A 39 9.33 7.73 -6.55
CA LYS A 39 10.44 8.51 -5.99
C LYS A 39 9.89 9.59 -5.06
N PRO A 40 10.54 9.83 -3.91
CA PRO A 40 10.15 10.93 -3.04
C PRO A 40 10.36 12.25 -3.80
N ASN A 41 9.32 13.09 -3.82
CA ASN A 41 9.38 14.44 -4.36
C ASN A 41 9.25 15.45 -3.21
N LEU A 42 10.16 16.42 -3.14
CA LEU A 42 10.16 17.47 -2.12
C LEU A 42 8.93 18.39 -2.24
N ASP A 43 8.38 18.52 -3.44
CA ASP A 43 7.22 19.39 -3.70
C ASP A 43 5.90 18.75 -3.22
N ARG A 44 5.86 17.43 -2.99
CA ARG A 44 4.67 16.68 -2.57
C ARG A 44 4.79 16.18 -1.13
N LEU A 45 4.83 17.14 -0.20
CA LEU A 45 5.05 16.87 1.23
C LEU A 45 4.03 15.92 1.86
N HIS A 46 2.78 15.86 1.35
CA HIS A 46 1.75 14.96 1.86
C HIS A 46 1.99 13.49 1.47
N LEU A 47 2.74 13.21 0.41
CA LEU A 47 3.18 11.85 0.04
C LEU A 47 4.41 11.39 0.85
N ARG A 48 5.02 12.27 1.67
CA ARG A 48 6.21 11.93 2.48
C ARG A 48 5.96 10.73 3.38
N ASN A 49 4.75 10.60 3.92
CA ASN A 49 4.38 9.50 4.80
C ASN A 49 4.43 8.13 4.11
N LEU A 50 4.33 8.09 2.76
CA LEU A 50 4.46 6.85 1.99
C LEU A 50 5.88 6.29 2.01
N PHE A 51 6.89 7.13 2.23
CA PHE A 51 8.32 6.80 2.19
C PHE A 51 8.97 6.71 3.58
N MET A 52 8.17 6.71 4.64
CA MET A 52 8.67 6.54 6.00
C MET A 52 9.44 5.22 6.13
N ASP A 53 10.38 5.17 7.07
CA ASP A 53 11.27 4.03 7.31
C ASP A 53 12.18 3.65 6.12
N GLY A 54 12.44 4.61 5.22
CA GLY A 54 13.31 4.44 4.06
C GLY A 54 12.74 3.49 3.00
N ARG A 55 11.41 3.36 2.99
CA ARG A 55 10.67 2.48 2.10
C ARG A 55 10.81 2.91 0.65
N ARG A 56 10.91 1.93 -0.25
CA ARG A 56 10.86 2.16 -1.70
C ARG A 56 9.77 1.32 -2.32
N TYR A 57 9.28 1.83 -3.44
CA TYR A 57 8.29 1.18 -4.25
C TYR A 57 8.85 0.98 -5.66
N TYR A 58 8.54 -0.16 -6.23
CA TYR A 58 8.92 -0.52 -7.59
C TYR A 58 7.66 -0.89 -8.33
N VAL A 59 7.39 -0.20 -9.44
CA VAL A 59 6.23 -0.41 -10.29
C VAL A 59 6.70 -0.88 -11.65
N GLU A 60 6.19 -2.03 -12.07
CA GLU A 60 6.42 -2.63 -13.38
C GLU A 60 5.10 -2.57 -14.17
N SER A 61 5.13 -2.00 -15.37
CA SER A 61 3.98 -2.00 -16.26
C SER A 61 3.76 -3.40 -16.84
N LEU A 62 2.51 -3.85 -16.87
CA LEU A 62 2.08 -5.09 -17.52
C LEU A 62 1.08 -4.74 -18.63
N LYS A 63 0.89 -5.67 -19.59
CA LYS A 63 -0.02 -5.46 -20.73
C LYS A 63 -1.44 -5.05 -20.31
N ASP A 64 -1.94 -5.68 -19.23
CA ASP A 64 -3.32 -5.49 -18.73
C ASP A 64 -3.35 -4.87 -17.32
N GLY A 65 -2.26 -4.23 -16.88
CA GLY A 65 -2.13 -3.89 -15.46
C GLY A 65 -0.77 -3.36 -15.03
N PHE A 66 -0.47 -3.56 -13.76
CA PHE A 66 0.84 -3.30 -13.18
C PHE A 66 1.18 -4.34 -12.10
N GLN A 67 2.47 -4.49 -11.84
CA GLN A 67 2.99 -5.21 -10.69
C GLN A 67 3.75 -4.24 -9.80
N MET A 68 3.55 -4.35 -8.50
CA MET A 68 4.20 -3.49 -7.53
C MET A 68 4.85 -4.31 -6.43
N THR A 69 6.05 -3.92 -6.06
CA THR A 69 6.80 -4.46 -4.91
C THR A 69 7.33 -3.34 -4.05
N SER A 70 7.69 -3.67 -2.81
CA SER A 70 8.24 -2.71 -1.86
C SER A 70 9.37 -3.32 -1.05
N ASP A 71 10.33 -2.49 -0.64
CA ASP A 71 11.33 -2.84 0.36
C ASP A 71 11.45 -1.72 1.40
N THR A 72 11.97 -2.05 2.58
CA THR A 72 12.15 -1.12 3.71
C THR A 72 13.63 -1.05 4.10
N SER A 73 14.06 0.05 4.70
CA SER A 73 15.43 0.12 5.23
C SER A 73 15.50 -0.51 6.62
N LEU A 74 16.59 -1.22 6.93
CA LEU A 74 16.79 -1.81 8.25
C LEU A 74 17.67 -0.88 9.10
N PRO A 75 17.15 -0.29 10.19
CA PRO A 75 17.88 0.73 10.95
C PRO A 75 19.15 0.17 11.61
N TRP A 76 19.19 -1.12 11.93
CA TRP A 76 20.34 -1.77 12.58
C TRP A 76 21.38 -2.34 11.60
N ARG A 77 21.13 -2.33 10.28
CA ARG A 77 22.08 -2.81 9.27
C ARG A 77 22.38 -1.71 8.24
N ARG A 78 23.55 -1.10 8.38
CA ARG A 78 24.03 -0.06 7.45
C ARG A 78 24.00 -0.60 6.01
N ARG A 79 23.26 0.09 5.12
CA ARG A 79 23.05 -0.25 3.69
C ARG A 79 22.28 -1.55 3.39
N SER A 80 21.68 -2.21 4.37
CA SER A 80 20.83 -3.38 4.13
C SER A 80 19.36 -2.98 3.99
N ARG A 81 18.65 -3.64 3.08
CA ARG A 81 17.21 -3.49 2.87
C ARG A 81 16.50 -4.75 3.33
N GLY A 82 15.27 -4.58 3.79
CA GLY A 82 14.36 -5.68 4.10
C GLY A 82 14.02 -6.50 2.86
N THR A 83 13.67 -7.76 3.09
CA THR A 83 13.26 -8.68 2.04
C THR A 83 11.88 -8.28 1.50
N ILE A 84 11.70 -8.37 0.19
CA ILE A 84 10.38 -8.19 -0.46
C ILE A 84 9.48 -9.37 -0.06
N ALA A 85 8.52 -9.14 0.83
CA ALA A 85 7.61 -10.16 1.34
C ALA A 85 6.35 -10.35 0.49
N ALA A 86 5.86 -9.27 -0.13
CA ALA A 86 4.62 -9.28 -0.90
C ALA A 86 4.80 -8.68 -2.30
N VAL A 87 3.96 -9.15 -3.22
CA VAL A 87 3.81 -8.62 -4.58
C VAL A 87 2.35 -8.22 -4.76
N LEU A 88 2.11 -6.98 -5.12
CA LEU A 88 0.79 -6.46 -5.49
C LEU A 88 0.65 -6.51 -7.01
N ARG A 89 -0.49 -6.99 -7.51
CA ARG A 89 -0.86 -6.93 -8.92
C ARG A 89 -2.14 -6.13 -9.06
N GLY A 90 -2.11 -5.08 -9.86
CA GLY A 90 -3.29 -4.33 -10.29
C GLY A 90 -3.66 -4.73 -11.70
N GLN A 91 -4.91 -5.10 -11.95
CA GLN A 91 -5.46 -5.32 -13.28
C GLN A 91 -6.38 -4.17 -13.64
N PHE A 92 -6.22 -3.63 -14.84
CA PHE A 92 -7.11 -2.60 -15.36
C PHE A 92 -8.29 -3.24 -16.08
N SER A 93 -9.48 -2.72 -15.81
CA SER A 93 -10.70 -3.05 -16.53
C SER A 93 -11.40 -1.75 -16.90
N ALA A 94 -11.75 -1.61 -18.18
CA ALA A 94 -12.48 -0.44 -18.64
C ALA A 94 -13.89 -0.44 -18.04
N SER A 95 -14.32 0.70 -17.52
CA SER A 95 -15.66 0.92 -16.98
C SER A 95 -16.22 2.20 -17.59
N GLY A 96 -16.80 2.10 -18.79
CA GLY A 96 -17.27 3.28 -19.55
C GLY A 96 -16.15 4.03 -20.27
N ASN A 97 -16.43 5.26 -20.72
CA ASN A 97 -15.57 5.99 -21.66
C ASN A 97 -14.31 6.57 -21.02
N ASP A 98 -14.38 7.06 -19.77
CA ASP A 98 -13.26 7.76 -19.10
C ASP A 98 -12.93 7.24 -17.70
N SER A 99 -13.44 6.05 -17.33
CA SER A 99 -13.14 5.46 -16.02
C SER A 99 -12.54 4.07 -16.12
N THR A 100 -11.52 3.83 -15.30
CA THR A 100 -10.80 2.58 -15.20
C THR A 100 -11.04 1.99 -13.81
N VAL A 101 -11.49 0.76 -13.76
CA VAL A 101 -11.57 -0.03 -12.53
C VAL A 101 -10.27 -0.81 -12.39
N ILE A 102 -9.56 -0.56 -11.29
CA ILE A 102 -8.31 -1.18 -10.91
C ILE A 102 -8.62 -2.27 -9.88
N ARG A 103 -8.36 -3.52 -10.25
CA ARG A 103 -8.52 -4.69 -9.40
C ARG A 103 -7.18 -5.10 -8.84
N MET A 104 -6.99 -4.89 -7.54
CA MET A 104 -5.75 -5.12 -6.83
C MET A 104 -5.79 -6.43 -6.05
N GLN A 105 -4.78 -7.27 -6.25
CA GLN A 105 -4.61 -8.52 -5.52
C GLN A 105 -3.16 -8.65 -5.04
N SER A 106 -2.97 -8.92 -3.76
CA SER A 106 -1.65 -9.11 -3.17
C SER A 106 -1.40 -10.57 -2.80
N ARG A 107 -0.19 -11.02 -3.08
CA ARG A 107 0.27 -12.38 -2.78
C ARG A 107 1.65 -12.34 -2.13
N MET A 108 1.96 -13.37 -1.36
CA MET A 108 3.28 -13.54 -0.79
C MET A 108 4.29 -13.90 -1.90
N ARG A 109 5.54 -13.44 -1.76
CA ARG A 109 6.60 -13.83 -2.70
C ARG A 109 7.03 -15.27 -2.40
N LEU A 110 7.20 -16.09 -3.44
CA LEU A 110 7.57 -17.52 -3.27
C LEU A 110 8.86 -17.70 -2.46
N LEU A 111 9.90 -16.94 -2.80
CA LEU A 111 11.18 -17.01 -2.09
C LEU A 111 11.05 -16.60 -0.62
N TYR A 112 10.15 -15.66 -0.31
CA TYR A 112 9.88 -15.25 1.07
C TYR A 112 9.11 -16.32 1.84
N LEU A 113 8.19 -17.03 1.17
CA LEU A 113 7.50 -18.18 1.75
C LEU A 113 8.48 -19.33 2.06
N LEU A 114 9.48 -19.54 1.22
CA LEU A 114 10.49 -20.58 1.44
C LEU A 114 11.42 -20.26 2.61
N ASP A 115 11.66 -18.97 2.89
CA ASP A 115 12.49 -18.50 4.01
C ASP A 115 11.86 -18.79 5.40
N ILE A 116 10.59 -19.21 5.44
CA ILE A 116 9.87 -19.58 6.67
C ILE A 116 10.43 -20.86 7.30
N PHE A 117 10.97 -21.77 6.48
CA PHE A 117 11.26 -23.15 6.88
C PHE A 117 12.65 -23.42 7.48
N PRO A 118 13.76 -22.79 7.05
CA PRO A 118 15.10 -23.15 7.51
C PRO A 118 15.28 -23.11 9.03
N LEU A 119 14.81 -22.04 9.69
CA LEU A 119 14.96 -21.89 11.14
C LEU A 119 14.10 -22.90 11.94
N PRO A 120 12.78 -23.06 11.68
CA PRO A 120 11.99 -24.10 12.35
C PRO A 120 12.48 -25.51 12.10
N ILE A 121 12.95 -25.84 10.88
CA ILE A 121 13.53 -27.15 10.57
C ILE A 121 14.77 -27.40 11.41
N PHE A 122 15.69 -26.43 11.45
CA PHE A 122 16.91 -26.53 12.25
C PHE A 122 16.61 -26.74 13.73
N MET A 123 15.71 -25.92 14.31
CA MET A 123 15.33 -26.04 15.71
C MET A 123 14.61 -27.37 16.01
N THR A 124 13.80 -27.85 15.08
CA THR A 124 13.13 -29.16 15.22
C THR A 124 14.13 -30.31 15.22
N ALA A 125 15.18 -30.24 14.38
CA ALA A 125 16.25 -31.24 14.39
C ALA A 125 16.96 -31.28 15.75
N LEU A 126 17.20 -30.12 16.38
CA LEU A 126 17.77 -30.05 17.73
C LEU A 126 16.81 -30.63 18.79
N LEU A 127 15.51 -30.31 18.71
CA LEU A 127 14.51 -30.83 19.64
C LEU A 127 14.37 -32.36 19.57
N MET A 128 14.48 -32.94 18.37
CA MET A 128 14.43 -34.40 18.19
C MET A 128 15.62 -35.13 18.81
N ALA A 129 16.79 -34.49 18.92
CA ALA A 129 17.96 -35.05 19.58
C ALA A 129 17.89 -34.95 21.13
N SER A 130 16.92 -34.20 21.66
CA SER A 130 16.79 -33.96 23.10
C SER A 130 16.06 -35.12 23.80
N PRO A 131 16.47 -35.52 25.03
CA PRO A 131 15.83 -36.60 25.77
C PRO A 131 14.50 -36.18 26.44
N TRP A 132 13.71 -35.36 25.75
CA TRP A 132 12.46 -34.79 26.28
C TRP A 132 11.25 -35.67 25.96
N PRO A 133 10.13 -35.52 26.69
CA PRO A 133 8.88 -36.19 26.36
C PRO A 133 8.42 -35.87 24.93
N LYS A 134 8.03 -36.91 24.16
CA LYS A 134 7.65 -36.77 22.74
C LYS A 134 6.53 -35.76 22.50
N LEU A 135 5.55 -35.67 23.42
CA LEU A 135 4.46 -34.70 23.33
C LEU A 135 4.95 -33.25 23.41
N LEU A 136 5.93 -32.99 24.27
CA LEU A 136 6.54 -31.65 24.39
C LEU A 136 7.27 -31.27 23.10
N ILE A 137 8.03 -32.21 22.52
CA ILE A 137 8.72 -32.01 21.23
C ILE A 137 7.70 -31.64 20.14
N ILE A 138 6.60 -32.41 20.02
CA ILE A 138 5.54 -32.14 19.03
C ILE A 138 4.95 -30.74 19.23
N PHE A 139 4.61 -30.37 20.46
CA PHE A 139 4.01 -29.07 20.75
C PHE A 139 4.96 -27.92 20.40
N LEU A 140 6.24 -28.03 20.77
CA LEU A 140 7.26 -27.03 20.45
C LEU A 140 7.49 -26.92 18.95
N THR A 141 7.56 -28.04 18.22
CA THR A 141 7.67 -28.04 16.76
C THR A 141 6.48 -27.34 16.11
N VAL A 142 5.25 -27.72 16.46
CA VAL A 142 4.04 -27.09 15.91
C VAL A 142 4.03 -25.59 16.23
N GLY A 143 4.36 -25.22 17.46
CA GLY A 143 4.47 -23.82 17.89
C GLY A 143 5.49 -23.03 17.08
N LEU A 144 6.68 -23.58 16.86
CA LEU A 144 7.76 -22.94 16.07
C LEU A 144 7.34 -22.68 14.62
N PHE A 145 6.76 -23.69 13.96
CA PHE A 145 6.29 -23.54 12.58
C PHE A 145 5.14 -22.55 12.49
N PHE A 146 4.19 -22.60 13.43
CA PHE A 146 3.08 -21.67 13.48
C PHE A 146 3.55 -20.22 13.68
N LEU A 147 4.45 -19.98 14.64
CA LEU A 147 4.98 -18.63 14.91
C LEU A 147 5.78 -18.09 13.73
N SER A 148 6.61 -18.93 13.09
CA SER A 148 7.36 -18.55 11.91
C SER A 148 6.42 -18.17 10.76
N TRP A 149 5.42 -19.01 10.46
CA TRP A 149 4.43 -18.74 9.42
C TRP A 149 3.61 -17.48 9.72
N ALA A 150 3.13 -17.33 10.94
CA ALA A 150 2.33 -16.18 11.36
C ALA A 150 3.13 -14.87 11.23
N GLY A 151 4.39 -14.85 11.68
CA GLY A 151 5.27 -13.69 11.56
C GLY A 151 5.45 -13.26 10.11
N HIS A 152 5.83 -14.18 9.23
CA HIS A 152 6.02 -13.88 7.80
C HIS A 152 4.72 -13.44 7.12
N ARG A 153 3.59 -14.08 7.45
CA ARG A 153 2.28 -13.69 6.92
C ARG A 153 1.88 -12.28 7.37
N LEU A 154 2.14 -11.91 8.62
CA LEU A 154 1.88 -10.56 9.12
C LEU A 154 2.75 -9.52 8.42
N THR A 155 4.06 -9.78 8.26
CA THR A 155 4.96 -8.89 7.52
C THR A 155 4.53 -8.70 6.08
N ALA A 156 4.17 -9.78 5.38
CA ALA A 156 3.64 -9.70 4.02
C ALA A 156 2.31 -8.91 3.96
N SER A 157 1.47 -9.03 4.99
CA SER A 157 0.17 -8.33 5.06
C SER A 157 0.31 -6.84 5.27
N LEU A 158 1.24 -6.44 6.14
CA LEU A 158 1.60 -5.04 6.34
C LEU A 158 2.16 -4.46 5.05
N GLN A 159 3.15 -5.12 4.45
CA GLN A 159 3.72 -4.66 3.19
C GLN A 159 2.67 -4.54 2.07
N ALA A 160 1.74 -5.50 1.96
CA ALA A 160 0.64 -5.43 1.01
C ALA A 160 -0.31 -4.26 1.28
N ALA A 161 -0.64 -3.99 2.54
CA ALA A 161 -1.48 -2.87 2.93
C ALA A 161 -0.84 -1.53 2.54
N ASP A 162 0.45 -1.39 2.78
CA ASP A 162 1.19 -0.18 2.45
C ASP A 162 1.28 0.05 0.94
N MET A 163 1.44 -1.01 0.14
CA MET A 163 1.39 -0.90 -1.32
C MET A 163 0.00 -0.50 -1.83
N ILE A 164 -1.08 -1.04 -1.25
CA ILE A 164 -2.45 -0.64 -1.59
C ILE A 164 -2.68 0.83 -1.23
N TYR A 165 -2.30 1.23 -0.01
CA TYR A 165 -2.40 2.61 0.46
C TYR A 165 -1.62 3.59 -0.44
N PHE A 166 -0.43 3.19 -0.90
CA PHE A 166 0.33 3.95 -1.90
C PHE A 166 -0.46 4.15 -3.19
N VAL A 167 -1.04 3.09 -3.75
CA VAL A 167 -1.82 3.18 -5.00
C VAL A 167 -3.04 4.08 -4.82
N GLU A 168 -3.78 3.91 -3.72
CA GLU A 168 -4.95 4.74 -3.40
C GLU A 168 -4.57 6.21 -3.30
N LYS A 169 -3.52 6.55 -2.53
CA LYS A 169 -3.09 7.93 -2.31
C LYS A 169 -2.54 8.61 -3.56
N VAL A 170 -1.78 7.88 -4.38
CA VAL A 170 -1.22 8.43 -5.62
C VAL A 170 -2.32 8.69 -6.64
N LEU A 171 -3.31 7.81 -6.75
CA LEU A 171 -4.39 7.95 -7.72
C LEU A 171 -5.48 8.93 -7.25
N GLU A 172 -5.63 9.15 -5.95
CA GLU A 172 -6.46 10.23 -5.39
C GLU A 172 -6.03 11.61 -5.94
N GLU A 173 -4.73 11.86 -6.10
CA GLU A 173 -4.23 13.10 -6.73
C GLU A 173 -4.63 13.23 -8.20
N VAL A 174 -4.55 12.12 -8.95
CA VAL A 174 -4.90 12.09 -10.38
C VAL A 174 -6.38 12.42 -10.55
N ILE A 175 -7.24 11.90 -9.68
CA ILE A 175 -8.69 12.18 -9.70
C ILE A 175 -8.98 13.64 -9.34
N THR A 176 -8.23 14.22 -8.40
CA THR A 176 -8.46 15.59 -7.90
C THR A 176 -7.96 16.66 -8.88
N THR A 177 -7.18 16.28 -9.90
CA THR A 177 -6.65 17.24 -10.89
C THR A 177 -7.75 17.77 -11.83
N ASP A 178 -8.92 17.13 -11.88
CA ASP A 178 -10.15 17.70 -12.43
C ASP A 178 -10.79 18.69 -11.43
N THR A 179 -10.00 19.60 -10.86
CA THR A 179 -10.55 20.83 -10.27
C THR A 179 -11.37 21.50 -11.37
N PRO A 180 -12.70 21.68 -11.21
CA PRO A 180 -13.45 22.47 -12.16
C PRO A 180 -12.76 23.83 -12.22
N LEU A 181 -12.29 24.22 -13.41
CA LEU A 181 -11.94 25.60 -13.69
C LEU A 181 -13.15 26.41 -13.25
N LEU A 182 -13.02 27.15 -12.14
CA LEU A 182 -13.99 28.15 -11.76
C LEU A 182 -14.20 28.99 -13.00
N ALA A 183 -15.41 28.93 -13.56
CA ALA A 183 -15.77 29.74 -14.71
C ALA A 183 -15.38 31.18 -14.35
N ALA A 184 -14.57 31.83 -15.18
CA ALA A 184 -13.97 33.13 -14.90
C ALA A 184 -14.98 34.29 -14.73
N LYS A 185 -16.27 33.97 -14.55
CA LYS A 185 -17.43 34.86 -14.47
C LYS A 185 -18.56 34.21 -13.66
N SER A 186 -18.31 33.79 -12.43
CA SER A 186 -19.38 33.72 -11.44
C SER A 186 -19.29 34.96 -10.56
N GLU A 187 -20.38 35.74 -10.53
CA GLU A 187 -20.57 37.05 -9.88
C GLU A 187 -20.27 37.08 -8.37
N ASN A 188 -19.92 35.93 -7.77
CA ASN A 188 -19.65 35.74 -6.33
C ASN A 188 -18.23 35.21 -6.03
N VAL A 189 -17.29 35.23 -6.98
CA VAL A 189 -15.90 34.86 -6.71
C VAL A 189 -15.11 36.11 -6.33
N VAL A 190 -14.91 36.30 -5.03
CA VAL A 190 -14.03 37.32 -4.46
C VAL A 190 -12.60 36.99 -4.88
N THR A 191 -12.03 37.77 -5.79
CA THR A 191 -10.64 37.61 -6.24
C THR A 191 -9.67 38.15 -5.17
N PRO A 192 -8.48 37.52 -4.99
CA PRO A 192 -7.59 37.82 -3.86
C PRO A 192 -6.93 39.21 -3.92
N GLU A 193 -6.97 39.90 -5.06
CA GLU A 193 -6.05 41.03 -5.28
C GLU A 193 -6.57 42.39 -4.80
N GLN A 194 -7.87 42.56 -4.50
CA GLN A 194 -8.38 43.87 -4.05
C GLN A 194 -9.44 43.85 -2.94
N GLU A 195 -10.23 42.79 -2.80
CA GLU A 195 -11.42 42.83 -1.92
C GLU A 195 -11.25 42.16 -0.55
N PHE A 196 -10.27 41.26 -0.40
CA PHE A 196 -10.06 40.56 0.87
C PHE A 196 -9.72 41.50 2.05
N PRO A 197 -8.82 42.50 1.91
CA PRO A 197 -8.52 43.42 3.00
C PRO A 197 -9.74 44.25 3.43
N GLU A 198 -10.61 44.63 2.49
CA GLU A 198 -11.80 45.43 2.77
C GLU A 198 -12.90 44.62 3.45
N GLN A 199 -13.15 43.39 2.99
CA GLN A 199 -14.09 42.47 3.62
C GLN A 199 -13.61 42.08 5.03
N TRP A 200 -12.29 41.88 5.20
CA TRP A 200 -11.69 41.58 6.50
C TRP A 200 -11.82 42.74 7.48
N ARG A 201 -11.68 43.99 7.00
CA ARG A 201 -11.89 45.20 7.81
C ARG A 201 -13.35 45.32 8.26
N LYS A 202 -14.33 45.06 7.39
CA LYS A 202 -15.76 45.07 7.74
C LYS A 202 -16.08 44.08 8.85
N PHE A 203 -15.60 42.84 8.73
CA PHE A 203 -15.80 41.80 9.74
C PHE A 203 -15.28 42.22 11.12
N TYR A 204 -14.07 42.82 11.15
CA TYR A 204 -13.46 43.31 12.38
C TYR A 204 -14.23 44.47 13.02
N GLU A 205 -14.79 45.38 12.22
CA GLU A 205 -15.60 46.49 12.74
C GLU A 205 -16.96 46.04 13.29
N GLU A 206 -17.59 45.02 12.68
CA GLU A 206 -18.80 44.40 13.21
C GLU A 206 -18.56 43.75 14.57
N HIS A 207 -17.51 42.94 14.69
CA HIS A 207 -17.23 42.21 15.94
C HIS A 207 -16.62 43.08 17.05
N LYS A 208 -16.13 44.29 16.73
CA LYS A 208 -15.64 45.25 17.73
C LYS A 208 -16.78 46.03 18.40
N ARG A 209 -17.99 46.04 17.82
CA ARG A 209 -19.18 46.69 18.41
C ARG A 209 -19.93 45.79 19.38
N GLU A 210 -19.64 44.48 19.38
CA GLU A 210 -20.28 43.48 20.25
C GLU A 210 -19.49 43.22 21.55
N SER A 211 -18.34 43.88 21.72
CA SER A 211 -17.48 43.83 22.93
C SER A 211 -17.43 45.19 23.63
#